data_AF-A0A8S3JUY9-F1
#
_entry.id   AF-A0A8S3JUY9-F1
#
_cell.length_a   1.000
_cell.length_b   1.000
_cell.length_c   1.000
_cell.angle_alpha   90.00
_cell.angle_beta   90.00
_cell.angle_gamma   90.00
#
_symmetry.space_group_name_H-M   'P 1'
#
loop_
_entity.id
_entity.type
_entity.pdbx_description
1 polymer ?
#
loop_
_entity_poly.entity_id
_entity_poly.type
_entity_poly.pdbx_seq_one_letter_code
_entity_poly.pdbx_strand_id
1 'polypeptide(L)'
;HSCASSEQITERQIDMQCAQKLISQMNCVVELSQQMRTEDLRYLELLNRLRGGQSIIEDYQLLCTRIVGNPKLQASLRQKPWNEAPILVFRNTLRTQINNRAVLNKAMEMGLRPMVCVAQDYFQGKIIDDLRLRKTILELPDNKTEHLPGYLPLVPGMPVLLTE
;
A
#
# COMPACT_ATOMS: atom_id res chain seq x y z
N HIS A 1 19.22 -36.46 36.64
CA HIS A 1 19.60 -35.07 36.36
C HIS A 1 18.78 -34.57 35.19
N SER A 2 17.70 -33.84 35.46
CA SER A 2 16.83 -33.21 34.44
C SER A 2 17.37 -31.80 34.17
N CYS A 3 17.83 -31.56 32.96
CA CYS A 3 18.30 -30.25 32.51
C CYS A 3 17.11 -29.51 31.91
N ALA A 4 16.56 -28.54 32.64
CA ALA A 4 15.52 -27.66 32.12
C ALA A 4 16.17 -26.65 31.16
N SER A 5 15.91 -26.81 29.87
CA SER A 5 16.21 -25.78 28.87
C SER A 5 15.27 -24.60 29.10
N SER A 6 15.80 -23.48 29.57
CA SER A 6 15.09 -22.21 29.65
C SER A 6 14.76 -21.73 28.24
N GLU A 7 13.48 -21.75 27.86
CA GLU A 7 12.99 -21.14 26.61
C GLU A 7 13.32 -19.64 26.64
N GLN A 8 14.17 -19.19 25.70
CA GLN A 8 14.48 -17.78 25.54
C GLN A 8 13.27 -17.07 24.92
N ILE A 9 12.59 -16.26 25.73
CA ILE A 9 11.50 -15.40 25.29
C ILE A 9 12.07 -14.36 24.32
N THR A 10 11.50 -14.27 23.13
CA THR A 10 11.87 -13.30 22.09
C THR A 10 11.36 -11.91 22.43
N GLU A 11 12.06 -10.87 21.96
CA GLU A 11 11.65 -9.46 22.11
C GLU A 11 10.20 -9.23 21.66
N ARG A 12 9.79 -9.85 20.55
CA ARG A 12 8.42 -9.80 20.05
C ARG A 12 7.39 -10.37 21.03
N GLN A 13 7.73 -11.42 21.77
CA GLN A 13 6.84 -11.99 22.79
C GLN A 13 6.71 -11.05 24.00
N ILE A 14 7.79 -10.36 24.37
CA ILE A 14 7.77 -9.33 25.41
C ILE A 14 6.86 -8.17 24.97
N ASP A 15 7.04 -7.67 23.76
CA ASP A 15 6.22 -6.59 23.19
C ASP A 15 4.73 -6.97 23.15
N MET A 16 4.40 -8.19 22.73
CA MET A 16 3.02 -8.68 22.73
C MET A 16 2.43 -8.74 24.15
N GLN A 17 3.18 -9.22 25.13
CA GLN A 17 2.72 -9.26 26.53
C GLN A 17 2.53 -7.85 27.11
N CYS A 18 3.45 -6.93 26.82
CA CYS A 18 3.34 -5.52 27.22
C CYS A 18 2.13 -4.85 26.56
N ALA A 19 1.95 -5.00 25.25
CA ALA A 19 0.81 -4.47 24.52
C ALA A 19 -0.51 -5.02 25.06
N GLN A 20 -0.59 -6.32 25.33
CA GLN A 20 -1.78 -6.94 25.90
C GLN A 20 -2.10 -6.39 27.30
N LYS A 21 -1.10 -6.21 28.16
CA LYS A 21 -1.28 -5.59 29.49
C LYS A 21 -1.78 -4.16 29.36
N LEU A 22 -1.20 -3.35 28.49
CA LEU A 22 -1.63 -1.96 28.26
C LEU A 22 -3.06 -1.89 27.72
N ILE A 23 -3.41 -2.71 26.73
CA ILE A 23 -4.78 -2.77 26.19
C ILE A 23 -5.77 -3.23 27.26
N SER A 24 -5.40 -4.17 28.12
CA SER A 24 -6.29 -4.66 29.19
C SER A 24 -6.60 -3.61 30.26
N GLN A 25 -5.82 -2.53 30.34
CA GLN A 25 -6.08 -1.40 31.23
C GLN A 25 -7.08 -0.39 30.66
N MET A 26 -7.44 -0.50 29.37
CA MET A 26 -8.49 0.32 28.78
C MET A 26 -9.85 -0.03 29.40
N ASN A 27 -10.53 0.96 29.96
CA ASN A 27 -11.80 0.78 30.68
C ASN A 27 -13.04 1.20 29.86
N CYS A 28 -12.84 1.79 28.69
CA CYS A 28 -13.90 2.32 27.85
C CYS A 28 -13.66 1.96 26.40
N VAL A 29 -14.67 1.39 25.75
CA VAL A 29 -14.71 1.15 24.31
C VAL A 29 -15.94 1.85 23.79
N VAL A 30 -15.76 2.69 22.76
CA VAL A 30 -16.84 3.38 22.07
C VAL A 30 -16.97 2.78 20.68
N GLU A 31 -18.13 2.19 20.38
CA GLU A 31 -18.44 1.64 19.06
C GLU A 31 -19.27 2.64 18.27
N LEU A 32 -18.80 3.00 17.06
CA LEU A 32 -19.54 3.83 16.13
C LEU A 32 -20.24 2.91 15.12
N SER A 33 -21.57 2.96 15.10
CA SER A 33 -22.41 2.11 14.24
C SER A 33 -22.79 2.77 12.90
N GLN A 34 -22.73 4.10 12.82
CA GLN A 34 -23.14 4.84 11.63
C GLN A 34 -22.06 4.81 10.54
N GLN A 35 -22.43 4.33 9.34
CA GLN A 35 -21.58 4.41 8.15
C GLN A 35 -21.82 5.72 7.39
N MET A 36 -20.76 6.47 7.13
CA MET A 36 -20.80 7.74 6.39
C MET A 36 -20.16 7.65 4.98
N ARG A 37 -19.54 6.51 4.62
CA ARG A 37 -18.81 6.33 3.35
C ARG A 37 -19.70 6.01 2.16
N THR A 38 -20.86 5.40 2.39
CA THR A 38 -21.76 4.95 1.33
C THR A 38 -23.21 4.94 1.81
N GLU A 39 -24.13 5.31 0.91
CA GLU A 39 -25.58 5.24 1.13
C GLU A 39 -26.19 3.96 0.55
N ASP A 40 -25.41 3.16 -0.19
CA ASP A 40 -25.86 1.90 -0.79
C ASP A 40 -25.95 0.81 0.29
N LEU A 41 -27.19 0.54 0.72
CA LEU A 41 -27.51 -0.47 1.74
C LEU A 41 -27.05 -1.88 1.33
N ARG A 42 -27.24 -2.26 0.06
CA ARG A 42 -26.89 -3.61 -0.42
C ARG A 42 -25.38 -3.80 -0.41
N TYR A 43 -24.62 -2.76 -0.75
CA TYR A 43 -23.16 -2.77 -0.68
C TYR A 43 -22.67 -2.76 0.77
N LEU A 44 -23.31 -2.00 1.66
CA LEU A 44 -22.98 -1.98 3.08
C LEU A 44 -23.16 -3.35 3.75
N GLU A 45 -24.26 -4.04 3.46
CA GLU A 45 -24.51 -5.41 3.93
C GLU A 45 -23.42 -6.39 3.50
N LEU A 46 -23.01 -6.32 2.22
CA LEU A 46 -21.90 -7.10 1.69
C LEU A 46 -20.61 -6.83 2.48
N LEU A 47 -20.28 -5.55 2.71
CA LEU A 47 -19.05 -5.18 3.42
C LEU A 47 -19.04 -5.66 4.88
N ASN A 48 -20.19 -5.61 5.56
CA ASN A 48 -20.32 -6.10 6.93
C ASN A 48 -20.15 -7.62 7.01
N ARG A 49 -20.77 -8.38 6.09
CA ARG A 49 -20.56 -9.83 5.99
C ARG A 49 -19.12 -10.19 5.66
N LEU A 50 -18.51 -9.47 4.72
CA LEU A 50 -17.11 -9.69 4.33
C LEU A 50 -16.17 -9.45 5.53
N ARG A 51 -16.40 -8.41 6.33
CA ARG A 51 -15.63 -8.13 7.55
C ARG A 51 -15.72 -9.28 8.56
N GLY A 52 -16.89 -9.89 8.71
CA GLY A 52 -17.12 -11.01 9.62
C GLY A 52 -16.73 -12.39 9.05
N GLY A 53 -16.25 -12.47 7.80
CA GLY A 53 -15.99 -13.75 7.13
C GLY A 53 -17.25 -14.54 6.77
N GLN A 54 -18.40 -13.88 6.62
CA GLN A 54 -19.72 -14.46 6.40
C GLN A 54 -20.27 -14.18 4.98
N SER A 55 -19.38 -14.01 4.00
CA SER A 55 -19.78 -13.71 2.62
C SER A 55 -20.60 -14.84 2.00
N ILE A 56 -21.65 -14.46 1.27
CA ILE A 56 -22.54 -15.39 0.56
C ILE A 56 -22.32 -15.33 -0.96
N ILE A 57 -22.90 -16.27 -1.70
CA ILE A 57 -22.69 -16.36 -3.16
C ILE A 57 -23.22 -15.11 -3.88
N GLU A 58 -24.28 -14.49 -3.38
CA GLU A 58 -24.85 -13.26 -3.90
C GLU A 58 -23.88 -12.08 -3.74
N ASP A 59 -23.04 -12.07 -2.69
CA ASP A 59 -22.01 -11.06 -2.51
C ASP A 59 -20.90 -11.20 -3.54
N TYR A 60 -20.45 -12.44 -3.78
CA TYR A 60 -19.49 -12.73 -4.83
C TYR A 60 -20.02 -12.31 -6.21
N GLN A 61 -21.25 -12.69 -6.54
CA GLN A 61 -21.90 -12.31 -7.79
C GLN A 61 -22.01 -10.78 -7.94
N LEU A 62 -22.37 -10.07 -6.86
CA LEU A 62 -22.40 -8.61 -6.85
C LEU A 62 -21.03 -8.01 -7.18
N LEU A 63 -19.95 -8.52 -6.58
CA LEU A 63 -18.58 -8.06 -6.89
C LEU A 63 -18.20 -8.35 -8.35
N CYS A 64 -18.59 -9.51 -8.90
CA CYS A 64 -18.35 -9.84 -10.30
C CYS A 64 -19.04 -8.87 -11.29
N THR A 65 -20.11 -8.18 -10.88
CA THR A 65 -20.72 -7.12 -11.71
C THR A 65 -19.82 -5.90 -11.88
N ARG A 66 -18.82 -5.72 -11.01
CA ARG A 66 -17.91 -4.57 -10.99
C ARG A 66 -16.57 -4.83 -11.69
N ILE A 67 -16.40 -6.00 -12.29
CA ILE A 67 -15.20 -6.33 -13.06
C ILE A 67 -15.27 -5.67 -14.44
N VAL A 68 -14.20 -4.97 -14.80
CA VAL A 68 -14.05 -4.36 -16.13
C VAL A 68 -14.11 -5.44 -17.21
N GLY A 69 -14.92 -5.23 -18.25
CA GLY A 69 -15.19 -6.21 -19.29
C GLY A 69 -16.48 -7.02 -19.06
N ASN A 70 -17.18 -6.83 -17.94
CA ASN A 70 -18.53 -7.35 -17.76
C ASN A 70 -19.49 -6.66 -18.77
N PRO A 71 -20.29 -7.39 -19.57
CA PRO A 71 -21.21 -6.79 -20.54
C PRO A 71 -22.24 -5.85 -19.92
N LYS A 72 -22.56 -6.02 -18.63
CA LYS A 72 -23.49 -5.17 -17.89
C LYS A 72 -22.85 -3.87 -17.40
N LEU A 73 -21.52 -3.75 -17.46
CA LEU A 73 -20.78 -2.57 -17.01
C LEU A 73 -20.40 -1.72 -18.21
N GLN A 74 -21.10 -0.60 -18.41
CA GLN A 74 -20.82 0.36 -19.50
C GLN A 74 -19.70 1.36 -19.17
N ALA A 75 -18.91 1.11 -18.13
CA ALA A 75 -17.84 2.01 -17.71
C ALA A 75 -16.58 1.85 -18.57
N SER A 76 -16.03 2.97 -19.04
CA SER A 76 -14.73 3.02 -19.74
C SER A 76 -13.63 3.51 -18.82
N LEU A 77 -12.52 2.78 -18.75
CA LEU A 77 -11.32 3.20 -17.99
C LEU A 77 -10.61 4.42 -18.59
N ARG A 78 -10.97 4.83 -19.81
CA ARG A 78 -10.40 6.01 -20.47
C ARG A 78 -11.14 7.31 -20.13
N GLN A 79 -12.29 7.20 -19.47
CA GLN A 79 -13.17 8.32 -19.17
C GLN A 79 -13.20 8.60 -17.66
N LYS A 80 -13.56 9.83 -17.30
CA LYS A 80 -13.76 10.21 -15.89
C LYS A 80 -14.95 9.43 -15.30
N PRO A 81 -14.91 9.08 -14.00
CA PRO A 81 -13.80 9.30 -13.05
C PRO A 81 -12.70 8.23 -13.11
N TRP A 82 -12.85 7.19 -13.94
CA TRP A 82 -11.99 5.98 -13.90
C TRP A 82 -10.56 6.21 -14.38
N ASN A 83 -10.35 7.16 -15.29
CA ASN A 83 -9.01 7.54 -15.73
C ASN A 83 -8.21 8.34 -14.69
N GLU A 84 -8.86 8.81 -13.62
CA GLU A 84 -8.26 9.56 -12.51
C GLU A 84 -8.36 8.80 -11.17
N ALA A 85 -8.93 7.58 -11.19
CA ALA A 85 -9.16 6.80 -9.99
C ALA A 85 -7.84 6.25 -9.41
N PRO A 86 -7.68 6.23 -8.07
CA PRO A 86 -6.54 5.60 -7.44
C PRO A 86 -6.56 4.09 -7.66
N ILE A 87 -5.39 3.50 -7.92
CA ILE A 87 -5.22 2.06 -8.13
C ILE A 87 -4.64 1.44 -6.85
N LEU A 88 -5.35 0.46 -6.29
CA LEU A 88 -4.87 -0.32 -5.16
C LEU A 88 -4.27 -1.63 -5.64
N VAL A 89 -3.09 -1.96 -5.13
CA VAL A 89 -2.39 -3.21 -5.44
C VAL A 89 -1.82 -3.84 -4.18
N PHE A 90 -1.66 -5.16 -4.21
CA PHE A 90 -1.15 -5.92 -3.07
C PHE A 90 0.37 -5.81 -2.89
N ARG A 91 1.12 -5.66 -3.99
CA ARG A 91 2.60 -5.67 -3.97
C ARG A 91 3.17 -4.28 -4.20
N ASN A 92 4.08 -3.85 -3.33
CA ASN A 92 4.80 -2.57 -3.48
C ASN A 92 5.57 -2.48 -4.80
N THR A 93 6.18 -3.59 -5.23
CA THR A 93 6.90 -3.64 -6.53
C THR A 93 5.97 -3.33 -7.71
N LEU A 94 4.73 -3.83 -7.67
CA LEU A 94 3.73 -3.53 -8.70
C LEU A 94 3.27 -2.07 -8.62
N ARG A 95 3.06 -1.54 -7.40
CA ARG A 95 2.73 -0.12 -7.19
C ARG A 95 3.79 0.78 -7.83
N THR A 96 5.06 0.50 -7.56
CA THR A 96 6.19 1.28 -8.07
C THR A 96 6.28 1.20 -9.60
N GLN A 97 6.07 0.03 -10.20
CA GLN A 97 6.02 -0.12 -11.66
C GLN A 97 4.87 0.67 -12.29
N ILE A 98 3.67 0.60 -11.70
CA ILE A 98 2.49 1.35 -12.18
C ILE A 98 2.75 2.86 -12.10
N ASN A 99 3.25 3.35 -10.96
CA ASN A 99 3.55 4.77 -10.76
C ASN A 99 4.63 5.26 -11.74
N ASN A 100 5.72 4.50 -11.91
CA ASN A 100 6.77 4.85 -12.86
C ASN A 100 6.23 4.92 -14.30
N ARG A 101 5.37 3.97 -14.70
CA ARG A 101 4.75 4.00 -16.03
C ARG A 101 3.77 5.15 -16.18
N ALA A 102 3.04 5.53 -15.14
CA ALA A 102 2.17 6.70 -15.15
C ALA A 102 2.96 7.98 -15.40
N VAL A 103 4.12 8.16 -14.78
CA VAL A 103 5.02 9.31 -15.02
C VAL A 103 5.45 9.37 -16.49
N LEU A 104 5.91 8.24 -17.03
CA LEU A 104 6.38 8.16 -18.42
C LEU A 104 5.28 8.47 -19.43
N ASN A 105 4.08 7.91 -19.21
CA ASN A 105 2.93 8.17 -20.07
C ASN A 105 2.53 9.66 -20.02
N LYS A 106 2.54 10.26 -18.82
CA LYS A 106 2.20 11.67 -18.64
C LYS A 106 3.23 12.60 -19.28
N ALA A 107 4.52 12.29 -19.13
CA ALA A 107 5.59 13.02 -19.78
C ALA A 107 5.47 12.97 -21.32
N MET A 108 5.14 11.80 -21.87
CA MET A 108 4.88 11.64 -23.32
C MET A 108 3.67 12.45 -23.78
N GLU A 109 2.57 12.43 -23.04
CA GLU A 109 1.36 13.22 -23.33
C GLU A 109 1.68 14.73 -23.36
N MET A 110 2.52 15.19 -22.45
CA MET A 110 2.90 16.61 -22.33
C MET A 110 4.05 17.03 -23.26
N GLY A 111 4.67 16.09 -23.98
CA GLY A 111 5.88 16.37 -24.77
C GLY A 111 7.09 16.77 -23.92
N LEU A 112 7.12 16.37 -22.65
CA LEU A 112 8.19 16.67 -21.69
C LEU A 112 9.08 15.46 -21.43
N ARG A 113 10.30 15.71 -20.94
CA ARG A 113 11.15 14.66 -20.39
C ARG A 113 10.90 14.55 -18.88
N PRO A 114 10.73 13.33 -18.32
CA PRO A 114 10.66 13.16 -16.87
C PRO A 114 11.93 13.68 -16.19
N MET A 115 11.77 14.32 -15.05
CA MET A 115 12.86 14.59 -14.10
C MET A 115 13.05 13.35 -13.24
N VAL A 116 14.30 13.03 -12.87
CA VAL A 116 14.58 11.92 -11.94
C VAL A 116 15.28 12.49 -10.73
N CYS A 117 14.64 12.37 -9.57
CA CYS A 117 15.27 12.62 -8.28
C CYS A 117 15.98 11.34 -7.84
N VAL A 118 17.27 11.43 -7.53
CA VAL A 118 18.10 10.28 -7.15
C VAL A 118 18.45 10.41 -5.67
N ALA A 119 18.29 9.33 -4.92
CA ALA A 119 18.67 9.28 -3.51
C ALA A 119 20.17 9.46 -3.33
N GLN A 120 20.54 10.07 -2.20
CA GLN A 120 21.92 10.21 -1.78
C GLN A 120 22.12 9.46 -0.47
N ASP A 121 22.68 8.25 -0.59
CA ASP A 121 22.88 7.35 0.53
C ASP A 121 24.25 7.57 1.20
N TYR A 122 24.26 7.42 2.53
CA TYR A 122 25.46 7.55 3.35
C TYR A 122 25.64 6.32 4.23
N PHE A 123 26.90 5.91 4.41
CA PHE A 123 27.28 4.90 5.39
C PHE A 123 28.15 5.55 6.46
N GLN A 124 27.68 5.53 7.71
CA GLN A 124 28.35 6.18 8.85
C GLN A 124 28.72 7.65 8.59
N GLY A 125 27.82 8.39 7.95
CA GLY A 125 28.01 9.82 7.62
C GLY A 125 28.93 10.10 6.43
N LYS A 126 29.42 9.07 5.73
CA LYS A 126 30.22 9.22 4.50
C LYS A 126 29.43 8.79 3.28
N ILE A 127 29.62 9.49 2.16
CA ILE A 127 29.05 9.10 0.88
C ILE A 127 29.63 7.74 0.49
N ILE A 128 28.80 6.91 -0.14
CA ILE A 128 29.22 5.60 -0.65
C ILE A 128 29.99 5.82 -1.97
N ASP A 129 31.32 5.68 -1.91
CA ASP A 129 32.20 5.90 -3.07
C ASP A 129 32.24 4.72 -4.05
N ASP A 130 31.91 3.51 -3.58
CA ASP A 130 31.85 2.31 -4.44
C ASP A 130 30.65 2.40 -5.39
N LEU A 131 30.93 2.57 -6.68
CA LEU A 131 29.94 2.69 -7.75
C LEU A 131 29.03 1.47 -7.87
N ARG A 132 29.55 0.25 -7.64
CA ARG A 132 28.75 -0.98 -7.70
C ARG A 132 27.78 -1.02 -6.53
N LEU A 133 28.27 -0.75 -5.34
CA LEU A 133 27.43 -0.72 -4.14
C LEU A 133 26.34 0.35 -4.24
N ARG A 134 26.71 1.56 -4.67
CA ARG A 134 25.75 2.66 -4.89
C ARG A 134 24.67 2.26 -5.89
N LYS A 135 25.05 1.64 -7.02
CA LYS A 135 24.08 1.15 -8.00
C LYS A 135 23.16 0.09 -7.41
N THR A 136 23.70 -0.88 -6.68
CA THR A 136 22.91 -1.93 -6.03
C THR A 136 21.90 -1.36 -5.04
N ILE A 137 22.30 -0.37 -4.24
CA ILE A 137 21.41 0.29 -3.26
C ILE A 137 20.29 1.05 -3.98
N LEU A 138 20.61 1.81 -5.04
CA LEU A 138 19.62 2.55 -5.82
C LEU A 138 18.57 1.64 -6.48
N GLU A 139 18.94 0.40 -6.82
CA GLU A 139 18.07 -0.61 -7.43
C GLU A 139 17.34 -1.49 -6.40
N LEU A 140 17.56 -1.28 -5.10
CA LEU A 140 16.84 -2.03 -4.06
C LEU A 140 15.34 -1.73 -4.15
N PRO A 141 14.50 -2.76 -3.95
CA PRO A 141 13.07 -2.56 -3.90
C PRO A 141 12.70 -1.80 -2.62
N ASP A 142 11.68 -0.95 -2.72
CA ASP A 142 11.23 -0.07 -1.65
C ASP A 142 10.90 -0.78 -0.32
N ASN A 143 10.48 -2.05 -0.36
CA ASN A 143 10.24 -2.86 0.82
C ASN A 143 11.52 -3.25 1.59
N LYS A 144 12.70 -2.90 1.08
CA LYS A 144 14.01 -3.07 1.72
C LYS A 144 14.63 -1.76 2.18
N THR A 145 13.99 -0.63 1.90
CA THR A 145 14.50 0.73 2.10
C THR A 145 13.45 1.62 2.77
N GLU A 146 12.78 1.11 3.80
CA GLU A 146 11.75 1.86 4.55
C GLU A 146 10.65 2.48 3.66
N HIS A 147 10.34 1.82 2.54
CA HIS A 147 9.38 2.27 1.54
C HIS A 147 9.81 3.48 0.69
N LEU A 148 11.08 3.88 0.75
CA LEU A 148 11.65 4.97 -0.05
C LEU A 148 12.38 4.43 -1.29
N PRO A 149 12.10 4.92 -2.51
CA PRO A 149 12.78 4.47 -3.71
C PRO A 149 14.15 5.11 -3.86
N GLY A 150 15.12 4.38 -4.43
CA GLY A 150 16.44 4.93 -4.76
C GLY A 150 16.40 6.01 -5.85
N TYR A 151 15.38 6.00 -6.71
CA TYR A 151 15.10 7.10 -7.62
C TYR A 151 13.59 7.29 -7.80
N LEU A 152 13.19 8.55 -7.92
CA LEU A 152 11.80 8.97 -8.07
C LEU A 152 11.65 9.75 -9.38
N PRO A 153 11.04 9.15 -10.42
CA PRO A 153 10.72 9.85 -11.65
C PRO A 153 9.52 10.78 -11.41
N LEU A 154 9.60 12.01 -11.92
CA LEU A 154 8.62 13.08 -11.72
C LEU A 154 8.33 13.83 -13.03
N VAL A 155 7.12 14.37 -13.13
CA VAL A 155 6.68 15.29 -14.18
C VAL A 155 5.74 16.33 -13.57
N PRO A 156 5.73 17.59 -14.03
CA PRO A 156 4.82 18.60 -13.48
C PRO A 156 3.35 18.16 -13.54
N GLY A 157 2.61 18.43 -12.47
CA GLY A 157 1.18 18.10 -12.36
C GLY A 157 0.86 16.66 -11.95
N MET A 158 1.87 15.84 -11.62
CA MET A 158 1.63 14.49 -11.11
C MET A 158 1.20 14.51 -9.64
N PRO A 159 0.17 13.73 -9.25
CA PRO A 159 -0.18 13.55 -7.85
C PRO A 159 0.93 12.79 -7.11
N VAL A 160 1.32 13.32 -5.95
CA VAL A 160 2.34 12.72 -5.07
C VAL A 160 1.80 12.65 -3.64
N LEU A 161 2.23 11.64 -2.90
CA LEU A 161 2.00 11.54 -1.46
C LEU A 161 3.28 11.98 -0.75
N LEU A 162 3.16 12.94 0.16
CA LEU A 162 4.29 13.34 1.01
C LEU A 162 4.39 12.36 2.17
N THR A 163 5.62 11.90 2.42
CA THR A 163 5.97 11.00 3.52
C THR A 163 7.17 11.59 4.25
N GLU A 164 7.18 11.45 5.58
CA GLU A 164 8.30 11.87 6.46
C GLU A 164 9.35 10.77 6.58
#